data_AF-A0A942R9I6-F1
#
_entry.id   AF-A0A942R9I6-F1
#
_cell.length_a   1.000
_cell.length_b   1.000
_cell.length_c   1.000
_cell.angle_alpha   90.00
_cell.angle_beta   90.00
_cell.angle_gamma   90.00
#
_symmetry.space_group_name_H-M   'P 1'
#
loop_
_entity.id
_entity.type
_entity.pdbx_description
1 polymer ?
#
loop_
_entity_poly.entity_id
_entity_poly.type
_entity_poly.pdbx_seq_one_letter_code
_entity_poly.pdbx_strand_id
1 'polypeptide(L)'
;MEQYIFGVVPYEMSDSWPLEALKAQAVAARSFAVANQNKHTALGFNLSDSSLCCQKYAGYNHEYMNTLRAVQETAGLVARYNGSIAQLFYHSNSGGHTENSEDVWSGALPYARATPDPFSVSQPLLVHLASRSGNNTEFPARWHLTHSREEVEEMLRQNQIAVGTVLEILPQLQSAGGRHLQLLVRGTNGEAVILRTATRTVFNFSSSLYDIIPVHRRVHVAGSGGAVREIPVNQQIFAAAAVGSVPAARTSQNISMLGAQRSRTVSKLPLAFAFDGRGWGHGVGMSQWGAFEMARQGYNYEEILKYYFQGIEIGSL
;
A
#
# COMPACT_ATOMS: atom_id res chain seq x y z
N MET A 1 -24.81 14.43 13.93
CA MET A 1 -24.20 13.24 13.28
C MET A 1 -24.41 13.26 11.77
N GLU A 2 -25.65 13.22 11.25
CA GLU A 2 -25.87 13.17 9.80
C GLU A 2 -25.25 14.34 9.01
N GLN A 3 -25.28 15.55 9.57
CA GLN A 3 -24.60 16.73 8.98
C GLN A 3 -23.08 16.53 8.82
N TYR A 4 -22.45 15.78 9.73
CA TYR A 4 -21.04 15.43 9.62
C TYR A 4 -20.82 14.41 8.50
N ILE A 5 -21.69 13.39 8.40
CA ILE A 5 -21.59 12.34 7.38
C ILE A 5 -21.79 12.90 5.96
N PHE A 6 -22.66 13.90 5.78
CA PHE A 6 -22.77 14.63 4.51
C PHE A 6 -21.46 15.31 4.07
N GLY A 7 -20.59 15.68 5.02
CA GLY A 7 -19.27 16.26 4.73
C GLY A 7 -18.13 15.23 4.63
N VAL A 8 -18.40 13.94 4.85
CA VAL A 8 -17.40 12.86 4.75
C VAL A 8 -17.59 12.08 3.45
N VAL A 9 -18.80 11.55 3.19
CA VAL A 9 -19.05 10.60 2.09
C VAL A 9 -18.63 11.16 0.71
N PRO A 10 -18.98 12.40 0.33
CA PRO A 10 -18.61 12.94 -0.99
C PRO A 10 -17.11 13.12 -1.22
N TYR A 11 -16.33 13.17 -0.13
CA TYR A 11 -14.88 13.37 -0.19
C TYR A 11 -14.09 12.06 -0.03
N GLU A 12 -14.77 10.98 0.33
CA GLU A 12 -14.25 9.61 0.36
C GLU A 12 -14.62 8.82 -0.90
N MET A 13 -15.84 9.02 -1.42
CA MET A 13 -16.32 8.39 -2.65
C MET A 13 -17.00 9.42 -3.56
N SER A 14 -16.81 9.30 -4.87
CA SER A 14 -17.46 10.18 -5.84
C SER A 14 -18.97 9.94 -5.87
N ASP A 15 -19.76 11.01 -6.01
CA ASP A 15 -21.22 10.96 -6.14
C ASP A 15 -21.73 10.10 -7.32
N SER A 16 -20.89 9.88 -8.33
CA SER A 16 -21.19 9.01 -9.47
C SER A 16 -21.13 7.51 -9.16
N TRP A 17 -20.70 7.12 -7.95
CA TRP A 17 -20.55 5.71 -7.57
C TRP A 17 -21.91 5.04 -7.35
N PRO A 18 -21.98 3.69 -7.47
CA PRO A 18 -23.18 2.93 -7.17
C PRO A 18 -23.73 3.26 -5.78
N LEU A 19 -25.04 3.45 -5.70
CA LEU A 19 -25.72 3.88 -4.47
C LEU A 19 -25.42 2.96 -3.29
N GLU A 20 -25.38 1.64 -3.50
CA GLU A 20 -25.11 0.66 -2.43
C GLU A 20 -23.67 0.77 -1.88
N ALA A 21 -22.69 1.14 -2.70
CA ALA A 21 -21.33 1.43 -2.22
C ALA A 21 -21.29 2.70 -1.37
N LEU A 22 -22.02 3.75 -1.80
CA LEU A 22 -22.15 5.00 -1.06
C LEU A 22 -22.86 4.78 0.29
N LYS A 23 -23.88 3.92 0.34
CA LYS A 23 -24.57 3.52 1.57
C LYS A 23 -23.64 2.77 2.53
N ALA A 24 -22.85 1.82 2.01
CA ALA A 24 -21.86 1.11 2.81
C ALA A 24 -20.84 2.09 3.42
N GLN A 25 -20.36 3.06 2.62
CA GLN A 25 -19.47 4.12 3.10
C GLN A 25 -20.15 5.02 4.16
N ALA A 26 -21.42 5.37 4.00
CA ALA A 26 -22.14 6.18 4.98
C ALA A 26 -22.25 5.48 6.34
N VAL A 27 -22.63 4.19 6.35
CA VAL A 27 -22.72 3.39 7.58
C VAL A 27 -21.34 3.17 8.21
N ALA A 28 -20.31 2.88 7.40
CA ALA A 28 -18.94 2.74 7.90
C ALA A 28 -18.41 4.04 8.51
N ALA A 29 -18.59 5.17 7.83
CA ALA A 29 -18.19 6.49 8.31
C ALA A 29 -18.89 6.83 9.63
N ARG A 30 -20.22 6.61 9.72
CA ARG A 30 -21.01 6.86 10.93
C ARG A 30 -20.58 5.98 12.09
N SER A 31 -20.37 4.69 11.86
CA SER A 31 -19.96 3.74 12.89
C SER A 31 -18.59 4.09 13.47
N PHE A 32 -17.62 4.42 12.60
CA PHE A 32 -16.32 4.91 13.03
C PHE A 32 -16.43 6.21 13.81
N ALA A 33 -17.24 7.17 13.32
CA ALA A 33 -17.40 8.46 13.96
C ALA A 33 -17.96 8.29 15.38
N VAL A 34 -19.01 7.49 15.55
CA VAL A 34 -19.60 7.21 16.86
C VAL A 34 -18.62 6.47 17.77
N ALA A 35 -17.95 5.42 17.29
CA ALA A 35 -16.98 4.68 18.07
C ALA A 35 -15.78 5.54 18.54
N ASN A 36 -15.49 6.65 17.85
CA ASN A 36 -14.35 7.52 18.13
C ASN A 36 -14.76 8.94 18.59
N GLN A 37 -16.02 9.16 18.97
CA GLN A 37 -16.52 10.49 19.36
C GLN A 37 -15.71 11.14 20.48
N ASN A 38 -15.02 10.38 21.34
CA ASN A 38 -14.22 10.94 22.44
C ASN A 38 -12.71 10.92 22.18
N LYS A 39 -12.26 10.72 20.93
CA LYS A 39 -10.83 10.50 20.62
C LYS A 39 -9.98 11.74 20.85
N HIS A 40 -10.52 12.93 20.59
CA HIS A 40 -9.79 14.20 20.70
C HIS A 40 -10.42 15.18 21.69
N THR A 41 -11.27 14.72 22.61
CA THR A 41 -11.95 15.60 23.59
C THR A 41 -10.97 16.43 24.42
N ALA A 42 -9.74 15.95 24.65
CA ALA A 42 -8.66 16.70 25.28
C ALA A 42 -8.14 17.91 24.45
N LEU A 43 -8.38 17.91 23.13
CA LEU A 43 -8.00 18.95 22.18
C LEU A 43 -9.19 19.84 21.76
N GLY A 44 -10.38 19.63 22.34
CA GLY A 44 -11.58 20.45 22.09
C GLY A 44 -12.41 20.05 20.88
N PHE A 45 -12.12 18.92 20.21
CA PHE A 45 -12.92 18.39 19.10
C PHE A 45 -13.08 16.86 19.20
N ASN A 46 -14.09 16.28 18.54
CA ASN A 46 -14.36 14.84 18.65
C ASN A 46 -13.52 14.02 17.64
N LEU A 47 -13.41 14.51 16.40
CA LEU A 47 -12.70 13.90 15.26
C LEU A 47 -12.01 15.01 14.45
N SER A 48 -10.87 14.71 13.83
CA SER A 48 -10.19 15.61 12.89
C SER A 48 -10.62 15.33 11.44
N ASP A 49 -10.31 16.27 10.54
CA ASP A 49 -10.48 16.20 9.08
C ASP A 49 -9.35 15.43 8.35
N SER A 50 -8.38 14.93 9.10
CA SER A 50 -7.23 14.22 8.57
C SER A 50 -7.52 12.73 8.40
N SER A 51 -7.53 12.26 7.15
CA SER A 51 -7.56 10.83 6.80
C SER A 51 -6.43 9.99 7.44
N LEU A 52 -5.40 10.64 8.02
CA LEU A 52 -4.31 9.96 8.73
C LEU A 52 -4.71 9.48 10.12
N CYS A 53 -5.67 10.13 10.80
CA CYS A 53 -6.08 9.73 12.16
C CYS A 53 -7.59 9.59 12.36
N CYS A 54 -8.41 10.21 11.50
CA CYS A 54 -9.87 10.18 11.54
C CYS A 54 -10.44 9.92 10.13
N GLN A 55 -11.06 10.91 9.48
CA GLN A 55 -11.74 10.76 8.18
C GLN A 55 -11.62 12.07 7.41
N LYS A 56 -11.66 12.05 6.06
CA LYS A 56 -11.74 13.31 5.31
C LYS A 56 -13.04 14.03 5.62
N TYR A 57 -12.94 15.32 5.90
CA TYR A 57 -14.08 16.21 6.01
C TYR A 57 -13.74 17.52 5.30
N ALA A 58 -14.58 17.95 4.35
CA ALA A 58 -14.36 19.20 3.62
C ALA A 58 -15.64 20.07 3.53
N GLY A 59 -16.51 19.97 4.53
CA GLY A 59 -17.73 20.77 4.64
C GLY A 59 -18.90 20.24 3.80
N TYR A 60 -20.00 20.99 3.79
CA TYR A 60 -21.27 20.58 3.17
C TYR A 60 -21.46 21.23 1.80
N ASN A 61 -21.71 20.43 0.75
CA ASN A 61 -22.08 20.91 -0.58
C ASN A 61 -23.37 20.18 -1.05
N HIS A 62 -24.35 20.95 -1.53
CA HIS A 62 -25.68 20.48 -1.94
C HIS A 62 -25.71 19.83 -3.33
N GLU A 63 -24.61 19.84 -4.08
CA GLU A 63 -24.55 19.33 -5.46
C GLU A 63 -24.44 17.80 -5.56
N TYR A 64 -24.25 17.09 -4.45
CA TYR A 64 -23.99 15.64 -4.44
C TYR A 64 -25.25 14.81 -4.14
N MET A 65 -26.13 14.68 -5.13
CA MET A 65 -27.45 14.08 -4.94
C MET A 65 -27.44 12.60 -4.50
N ASN A 66 -26.53 11.77 -5.03
CA ASN A 66 -26.49 10.34 -4.69
C ASN A 66 -25.87 10.08 -3.32
N THR A 67 -24.81 10.82 -2.96
CA THR A 67 -24.21 10.71 -1.62
C THR A 67 -25.17 11.21 -0.54
N LEU A 68 -25.88 12.32 -0.78
CA LEU A 68 -26.92 12.82 0.12
C LEU A 68 -28.01 11.76 0.30
N ARG A 69 -28.49 11.18 -0.81
CA ARG A 69 -29.48 10.10 -0.79
C ARG A 69 -28.99 8.88 -0.02
N ALA A 70 -27.74 8.45 -0.21
CA ALA A 70 -27.16 7.32 0.50
C ALA A 70 -27.10 7.55 2.02
N VAL A 71 -26.72 8.76 2.45
CA VAL A 71 -26.68 9.14 3.86
C VAL A 71 -28.09 9.18 4.45
N GLN A 72 -29.07 9.73 3.71
CA GLN A 72 -30.47 9.79 4.12
C GLN A 72 -31.11 8.39 4.24
N GLU A 73 -30.93 7.53 3.23
CA GLU A 73 -31.49 6.17 3.22
C GLU A 73 -30.84 5.25 4.28
N THR A 74 -29.69 5.63 4.83
CA THR A 74 -29.00 4.91 5.92
C THR A 74 -28.94 5.72 7.21
N ALA A 75 -29.79 6.74 7.34
CA ALA A 75 -29.77 7.64 8.50
C ALA A 75 -29.92 6.85 9.80
N GLY A 76 -29.04 7.14 10.77
CA GLY A 76 -29.03 6.45 12.05
C GLY A 76 -28.55 4.99 12.03
N LEU A 77 -28.21 4.40 10.88
CA LEU A 77 -27.69 3.03 10.83
C LEU A 77 -26.19 2.98 11.15
N VAL A 78 -25.82 2.09 12.07
CA VAL A 78 -24.45 1.79 12.48
C VAL A 78 -24.20 0.28 12.52
N ALA A 79 -22.94 -0.11 12.44
CA ALA A 79 -22.51 -1.48 12.65
C ALA A 79 -22.22 -1.75 14.12
N ARG A 80 -22.62 -2.92 14.60
CA ARG A 80 -22.35 -3.43 15.95
C ARG A 80 -21.65 -4.78 15.87
N TYR A 81 -20.79 -5.05 16.84
CA TYR A 81 -20.19 -6.37 17.08
C TYR A 81 -20.33 -6.68 18.57
N ASN A 82 -20.97 -7.80 18.90
CA ASN A 82 -21.32 -8.18 20.27
C ASN A 82 -22.01 -7.04 21.06
N GLY A 83 -22.97 -6.37 20.43
CA GLY A 83 -23.78 -5.29 21.03
C GLY A 83 -23.09 -3.91 21.10
N SER A 84 -21.76 -3.86 21.01
CA SER A 84 -21.00 -2.60 20.97
C SER A 84 -20.87 -2.08 19.54
N ILE A 85 -20.81 -0.75 19.37
CA ILE A 85 -20.62 -0.14 18.05
C ILE A 85 -19.24 -0.50 17.51
N ALA A 86 -19.21 -1.08 16.31
CA ALA A 86 -18.00 -1.53 15.66
C ALA A 86 -17.31 -0.35 14.96
N GLN A 87 -15.99 -0.24 15.14
CA GLN A 87 -15.17 0.71 14.41
C GLN A 87 -14.87 0.19 13.00
N LEU A 88 -15.56 0.73 11.99
CA LEU A 88 -15.41 0.31 10.61
C LEU A 88 -14.34 1.14 9.89
N PHE A 89 -13.16 0.55 9.68
CA PHE A 89 -12.07 1.15 8.90
C PHE A 89 -12.24 0.90 7.41
N TYR A 90 -11.84 1.86 6.58
CA TYR A 90 -11.92 1.74 5.13
C TYR A 90 -10.71 2.35 4.45
N HIS A 91 -10.40 1.86 3.26
CA HIS A 91 -9.27 2.30 2.45
C HIS A 91 -9.62 2.21 0.96
N SER A 92 -8.83 2.86 0.10
CA SER A 92 -9.18 2.97 -1.31
C SER A 92 -9.21 1.61 -2.03
N ASN A 93 -8.08 0.89 -2.09
CA ASN A 93 -8.01 -0.40 -2.77
C ASN A 93 -7.14 -1.39 -1.98
N SER A 94 -7.63 -2.62 -1.78
CA SER A 94 -6.91 -3.61 -0.96
C SER A 94 -5.69 -4.18 -1.67
N GLY A 95 -5.74 -4.26 -3.01
CA GLY A 95 -4.75 -4.94 -3.84
C GLY A 95 -5.03 -6.44 -4.01
N GLY A 96 -6.26 -6.89 -3.69
CA GLY A 96 -6.69 -8.29 -3.83
C GLY A 96 -6.91 -9.02 -2.51
N HIS A 97 -6.53 -8.40 -1.38
CA HIS A 97 -6.68 -8.97 -0.05
C HIS A 97 -6.65 -7.86 1.01
N THR A 98 -7.53 -7.95 2.01
CA THR A 98 -7.52 -7.04 3.16
C THR A 98 -6.59 -7.55 4.26
N GLU A 99 -6.34 -6.73 5.28
CA GLU A 99 -5.40 -7.03 6.37
C GLU A 99 -6.10 -7.23 7.71
N ASN A 100 -5.47 -8.03 8.57
CA ASN A 100 -5.84 -8.04 9.99
C ASN A 100 -5.47 -6.68 10.59
N SER A 101 -6.28 -6.20 11.53
CA SER A 101 -6.02 -4.91 12.15
C SER A 101 -4.71 -4.89 12.94
N GLU A 102 -4.30 -6.00 13.58
CA GLU A 102 -3.04 -6.12 14.34
C GLU A 102 -1.77 -6.18 13.47
N ASP A 103 -1.92 -6.49 12.18
CA ASP A 103 -0.83 -6.46 11.21
C ASP A 103 -0.51 -5.02 10.78
N VAL A 104 -1.45 -4.09 10.99
CA VAL A 104 -1.32 -2.68 10.65
C VAL A 104 -1.15 -1.81 11.91
N TRP A 105 -1.89 -2.10 12.97
CA TRP A 105 -1.93 -1.33 14.23
C TRP A 105 -1.64 -2.23 15.43
N SER A 106 -1.83 -1.73 16.67
CA SER A 106 -1.54 -2.48 17.89
C SER A 106 -2.71 -3.33 18.41
N GLY A 107 -3.94 -3.09 17.95
CA GLY A 107 -5.15 -3.75 18.44
C GLY A 107 -5.76 -4.72 17.43
N ALA A 108 -6.08 -5.92 17.88
CA ALA A 108 -6.88 -6.89 17.11
C ALA A 108 -8.37 -6.52 17.20
N LEU A 109 -9.02 -6.40 16.05
CA LEU A 109 -10.45 -6.20 15.89
C LEU A 109 -11.02 -7.52 15.37
N PRO A 110 -11.84 -8.24 16.16
CA PRO A 110 -12.33 -9.56 15.78
C PRO A 110 -13.10 -9.57 14.46
N TYR A 111 -13.75 -8.46 14.13
CA TYR A 111 -14.53 -8.29 12.91
C TYR A 111 -13.72 -7.75 11.72
N ALA A 112 -12.51 -7.19 11.91
CA ALA A 112 -11.67 -6.69 10.80
C ALA A 112 -10.50 -7.64 10.54
N ARG A 113 -10.80 -8.76 9.89
CA ARG A 113 -9.86 -9.84 9.58
C ARG A 113 -9.44 -9.81 8.11
N ALA A 114 -8.22 -10.28 7.85
CA ALA A 114 -7.70 -10.44 6.51
C ALA A 114 -8.63 -11.35 5.69
N THR A 115 -9.18 -10.80 4.62
CA THR A 115 -10.20 -11.44 3.77
C THR A 115 -9.79 -11.26 2.31
N PRO A 116 -9.87 -12.32 1.48
CA PRO A 116 -9.67 -12.18 0.03
C PRO A 116 -10.59 -11.10 -0.54
N ASP A 117 -10.10 -10.31 -1.49
CA ASP A 117 -10.88 -9.24 -2.11
C ASP A 117 -10.66 -9.25 -3.64
N PRO A 118 -11.24 -10.24 -4.34
CA PRO A 118 -11.12 -10.32 -5.79
C PRO A 118 -11.84 -9.15 -6.48
N PHE A 119 -12.78 -8.48 -5.81
CA PHE A 119 -13.54 -7.36 -6.34
C PHE A 119 -12.64 -6.14 -6.58
N SER A 120 -11.68 -5.87 -5.69
CA SER A 120 -10.75 -4.73 -5.85
C SER A 120 -9.73 -4.90 -6.97
N VAL A 121 -9.62 -6.10 -7.55
CA VAL A 121 -8.68 -6.41 -8.65
C VAL A 121 -9.36 -7.08 -9.84
N SER A 122 -10.70 -7.01 -9.92
CA SER A 122 -11.46 -7.63 -11.00
C SER A 122 -11.12 -6.99 -12.35
N GLN A 123 -11.07 -7.79 -13.41
CA GLN A 123 -10.78 -7.27 -14.77
C GLN A 123 -11.76 -6.16 -15.20
N PRO A 124 -13.09 -6.27 -14.99
CA PRO A 124 -14.02 -5.18 -15.30
C PRO A 124 -13.67 -3.87 -14.60
N LEU A 125 -13.30 -3.95 -13.30
CA LEU A 125 -12.85 -2.79 -12.54
C LEU A 125 -11.55 -2.23 -13.11
N LEU A 126 -10.55 -3.06 -13.40
CA LEU A 126 -9.27 -2.60 -13.95
C LEU A 126 -9.45 -1.90 -15.31
N VAL A 127 -10.32 -2.41 -16.17
CA VAL A 127 -10.68 -1.76 -17.44
C VAL A 127 -11.39 -0.43 -17.20
N HIS A 128 -12.35 -0.40 -16.27
CA HIS A 128 -13.04 0.83 -15.88
C HIS A 128 -12.04 1.90 -15.40
N LEU A 129 -11.09 1.53 -14.54
CA LEU A 129 -10.04 2.42 -14.04
C LEU A 129 -9.11 2.92 -15.15
N ALA A 130 -8.64 2.02 -16.03
CA ALA A 130 -7.77 2.38 -17.15
C ALA A 130 -8.42 3.40 -18.10
N SER A 131 -9.73 3.29 -18.34
CA SER A 131 -10.47 4.23 -19.21
C SER A 131 -10.56 5.66 -18.65
N ARG A 132 -10.47 5.84 -17.32
CA ARG A 132 -10.53 7.15 -16.66
C ARG A 132 -9.16 7.82 -16.51
N SER A 133 -8.08 7.06 -16.70
CA SER A 133 -6.71 7.50 -16.45
C SER A 133 -6.17 8.46 -17.53
N GLY A 134 -6.60 8.37 -18.79
CA GLY A 134 -6.33 9.38 -19.83
C GLY A 134 -4.85 9.80 -20.03
N ASN A 135 -3.88 9.00 -19.57
CA ASN A 135 -2.41 9.21 -19.49
C ASN A 135 -1.82 9.44 -18.09
N ASN A 136 -2.61 9.49 -17.02
CA ASN A 136 -2.11 9.58 -15.65
C ASN A 136 -2.17 8.21 -14.96
N THR A 137 -1.02 7.54 -14.82
CA THR A 137 -0.83 6.21 -14.19
C THR A 137 -1.15 6.16 -12.69
N GLU A 138 -1.81 7.19 -12.17
CA GLU A 138 -2.25 7.26 -10.79
C GLU A 138 -3.68 6.73 -10.68
N PHE A 139 -3.83 5.69 -9.84
CA PHE A 139 -5.05 5.20 -9.19
C PHE A 139 -5.83 4.04 -9.84
N PRO A 140 -6.25 3.02 -9.04
CA PRO A 140 -5.61 2.50 -7.82
C PRO A 140 -5.72 0.97 -7.71
N ALA A 141 -4.91 0.23 -8.47
CA ALA A 141 -4.69 -1.19 -8.19
C ALA A 141 -3.22 -1.55 -8.29
N ARG A 142 -2.45 -0.82 -9.11
CA ARG A 142 -1.00 -0.97 -9.28
C ARG A 142 -0.34 0.39 -9.29
N TRP A 143 0.89 0.45 -8.79
CA TRP A 143 1.77 1.61 -8.84
C TRP A 143 3.20 1.14 -9.04
N HIS A 144 4.03 1.98 -9.67
CA HIS A 144 5.45 1.69 -9.88
C HIS A 144 6.26 2.91 -9.48
N LEU A 145 7.26 2.71 -8.64
CA LEU A 145 8.21 3.75 -8.25
C LEU A 145 9.62 3.22 -8.40
N THR A 146 10.53 4.05 -8.90
CA THR A 146 11.96 3.74 -8.92
C THR A 146 12.69 4.87 -8.22
N HIS A 147 13.49 4.52 -7.21
CA HIS A 147 14.35 5.46 -6.49
C HIS A 147 15.80 5.04 -6.66
N SER A 148 16.66 5.99 -6.99
CA SER A 148 18.11 5.79 -6.90
C SER A 148 18.51 5.39 -5.48
N ARG A 149 19.64 4.69 -5.35
CA ARG A 149 20.14 4.30 -4.02
C ARG A 149 20.36 5.53 -3.13
N GLU A 150 20.83 6.63 -3.71
CA GLU A 150 21.06 7.90 -3.01
C GLU A 150 19.75 8.53 -2.53
N GLU A 151 18.67 8.48 -3.32
CA GLU A 151 17.33 8.93 -2.88
C GLU A 151 16.80 8.08 -1.73
N VAL A 152 16.98 6.76 -1.78
CA VAL A 152 16.61 5.85 -0.68
C VAL A 152 17.39 6.19 0.59
N GLU A 153 18.70 6.42 0.48
CA GLU A 153 19.57 6.82 1.59
C GLU A 153 19.09 8.13 2.24
N GLU A 154 18.70 9.11 1.42
CA GLU A 154 18.18 10.39 1.88
C GLU A 154 16.81 10.24 2.56
N MET A 155 15.90 9.44 2.00
CA MET A 155 14.60 9.12 2.62
C MET A 155 14.78 8.46 4.00
N LEU A 156 15.70 7.51 4.11
CA LEU A 156 16.03 6.86 5.39
C LEU A 156 16.58 7.88 6.39
N ARG A 157 17.51 8.75 5.96
CA ARG A 157 18.10 9.80 6.80
C ARG A 157 17.05 10.78 7.32
N GLN A 158 16.13 11.23 6.46
CA GLN A 158 15.03 12.12 6.83
C GLN A 158 14.10 11.49 7.87
N ASN A 159 13.97 10.16 7.85
CA ASN A 159 13.21 9.39 8.82
C ASN A 159 14.07 8.86 10.00
N GLN A 160 15.26 9.45 10.21
CA GLN A 160 16.17 9.14 11.33
C GLN A 160 16.68 7.68 11.33
N ILE A 161 16.72 7.03 10.17
CA ILE A 161 17.25 5.69 9.97
C ILE A 161 18.66 5.79 9.39
N ALA A 162 19.68 5.58 10.23
CA ALA A 162 21.08 5.74 9.85
C ALA A 162 21.74 4.38 9.54
N VAL A 163 21.65 3.93 8.28
CA VAL A 163 22.29 2.68 7.82
C VAL A 163 23.58 2.93 7.02
N GLY A 164 23.93 4.18 6.72
CA GLY A 164 25.05 4.51 5.82
C GLY A 164 24.69 4.19 4.37
N THR A 165 25.63 3.67 3.59
CA THR A 165 25.36 3.29 2.19
C THR A 165 24.48 2.05 2.14
N VAL A 166 23.32 2.14 1.48
CA VAL A 166 22.34 1.05 1.37
C VAL A 166 22.91 -0.04 0.47
N LEU A 167 23.04 -1.24 1.04
CA LEU A 167 23.53 -2.42 0.35
C LEU A 167 22.37 -3.25 -0.21
N GLU A 168 21.31 -3.41 0.58
CA GLU A 168 20.16 -4.24 0.25
C GLU A 168 18.91 -3.83 1.05
N ILE A 169 17.76 -4.12 0.47
CA ILE A 169 16.44 -3.98 1.09
C ILE A 169 15.73 -5.31 0.93
N LEU A 170 15.39 -5.96 2.05
CA LEU A 170 14.87 -7.32 2.06
C LEU A 170 13.56 -7.40 2.86
N PRO A 171 12.51 -8.01 2.30
CA PRO A 171 11.34 -8.36 3.09
C PRO A 171 11.69 -9.50 4.05
N GLN A 172 11.46 -9.28 5.36
CA GLN A 172 11.68 -10.29 6.40
C GLN A 172 10.39 -11.00 6.81
N LEU A 173 9.28 -10.25 6.85
CA LEU A 173 7.98 -10.79 7.24
C LEU A 173 6.88 -10.11 6.43
N GLN A 174 5.95 -10.93 5.94
CA GLN A 174 4.75 -10.48 5.23
C GLN A 174 3.50 -11.01 5.94
N SER A 175 2.40 -10.27 5.82
CA SER A 175 1.09 -10.73 6.26
C SER A 175 0.52 -11.80 5.33
N ALA A 176 -0.62 -12.39 5.71
CA ALA A 176 -1.36 -13.31 4.85
C ALA A 176 -1.77 -12.66 3.50
N GLY A 177 -2.02 -11.34 3.48
CA GLY A 177 -2.32 -10.57 2.28
C GLY A 177 -1.08 -10.15 1.46
N GLY A 178 0.13 -10.54 1.91
CA GLY A 178 1.39 -10.25 1.24
C GLY A 178 1.99 -8.88 1.53
N ARG A 179 1.40 -8.08 2.43
CA ARG A 179 1.94 -6.78 2.83
C ARG A 179 3.15 -6.94 3.73
N HIS A 180 4.15 -6.09 3.53
CA HIS A 180 5.37 -6.10 4.36
C HIS A 180 5.09 -5.65 5.78
N LEU A 181 5.36 -6.53 6.74
CA LEU A 181 5.28 -6.28 8.18
C LEU A 181 6.65 -5.92 8.76
N GLN A 182 7.72 -6.50 8.20
CA GLN A 182 9.09 -6.17 8.56
C GLN A 182 9.94 -6.10 7.30
N LEU A 183 10.56 -4.94 7.10
CA LEU A 183 11.48 -4.68 5.98
C LEU A 183 12.87 -4.38 6.55
N LEU A 184 13.83 -5.25 6.25
CA LEU A 184 15.22 -5.04 6.62
C LEU A 184 15.93 -4.18 5.58
N VAL A 185 16.58 -3.12 6.04
CA VAL A 185 17.52 -2.34 5.26
C VAL A 185 18.91 -2.59 5.84
N ARG A 186 19.81 -3.20 5.06
CA ARG A 186 21.22 -3.29 5.44
C ARG A 186 22.02 -2.20 4.76
N GLY A 187 22.86 -1.53 5.53
CA GLY A 187 23.83 -0.59 5.01
C GLY A 187 25.22 -0.78 5.61
N THR A 188 26.16 0.07 5.22
CA THR A 188 27.56 -0.02 5.68
C THR A 188 27.74 0.24 7.17
N ASN A 189 26.82 0.97 7.80
CA ASN A 189 26.92 1.37 9.20
C ASN A 189 26.02 0.52 10.13
N GLY A 190 25.37 -0.51 9.60
CA GLY A 190 24.49 -1.40 10.34
C GLY A 190 23.22 -1.74 9.59
N GLU A 191 22.23 -2.24 10.33
CA GLU A 191 20.94 -2.67 9.79
C GLU A 191 19.82 -1.93 10.51
N ALA A 192 18.72 -1.70 9.79
CA ALA A 192 17.49 -1.16 10.36
C ALA A 192 16.29 -1.96 9.89
N VAL A 193 15.31 -2.16 10.78
CA VAL A 193 14.04 -2.81 10.45
C VAL A 193 12.94 -1.77 10.44
N ILE A 194 12.27 -1.61 9.30
CA ILE A 194 11.11 -0.75 9.13
C ILE A 194 9.86 -1.61 9.27
N LEU A 195 8.96 -1.22 10.16
CA LEU A 195 7.79 -2.00 10.52
C LEU A 195 6.52 -1.54 9.79
N ARG A 196 5.75 -2.48 9.27
CA ARG A 196 4.35 -2.32 8.82
C ARG A 196 4.18 -1.10 7.90
N THR A 197 3.28 -0.18 8.26
CA THR A 197 2.95 1.02 7.49
C THR A 197 4.04 2.07 7.49
N ALA A 198 5.06 1.99 8.36
CA ALA A 198 6.16 2.95 8.34
C ALA A 198 6.90 2.94 6.99
N THR A 199 6.92 1.80 6.29
CA THR A 199 7.47 1.71 4.93
C THR A 199 6.79 2.68 3.95
N ARG A 200 5.48 2.90 4.10
CA ARG A 200 4.72 3.86 3.28
C ARG A 200 5.15 5.29 3.54
N THR A 201 5.39 5.65 4.79
CA THR A 201 5.84 7.00 5.17
C THR A 201 7.29 7.23 4.74
N VAL A 202 8.17 6.26 4.98
CA VAL A 202 9.60 6.39 4.68
C VAL A 202 9.83 6.56 3.18
N PHE A 203 9.17 5.75 2.35
CA PHE A 203 9.41 5.74 0.90
C PHE A 203 8.27 6.37 0.08
N ASN A 204 7.32 7.04 0.74
CA ASN A 204 6.15 7.66 0.10
C ASN A 204 5.32 6.68 -0.77
N PHE A 205 5.08 5.47 -0.25
CA PHE A 205 4.33 4.44 -0.99
C PHE A 205 2.82 4.51 -0.74
N SER A 206 2.05 4.24 -1.81
CA SER A 206 0.59 4.17 -1.73
C SER A 206 0.10 3.04 -0.82
N SER A 207 0.85 1.94 -0.71
CA SER A 207 0.54 0.78 0.14
C SER A 207 1.81 0.09 0.64
N SER A 208 1.65 -0.85 1.59
CA SER A 208 2.74 -1.75 2.03
C SER A 208 2.78 -3.08 1.23
N LEU A 209 2.02 -3.17 0.14
CA LEU A 209 1.95 -4.34 -0.74
C LEU A 209 2.74 -4.06 -2.01
N TYR A 210 3.98 -4.54 -2.08
CA TYR A 210 4.86 -4.30 -3.24
C TYR A 210 5.95 -5.35 -3.35
N ASP A 211 6.50 -5.50 -4.55
CA ASP A 211 7.73 -6.27 -4.78
C ASP A 211 8.92 -5.31 -4.90
N ILE A 212 10.11 -5.77 -4.50
CA ILE A 212 11.34 -4.96 -4.50
C ILE A 212 12.30 -5.54 -5.52
N ILE A 213 12.72 -4.71 -6.46
CA ILE A 213 13.55 -5.10 -7.59
C ILE A 213 14.81 -4.24 -7.58
N PRO A 214 15.95 -4.75 -7.09
CA PRO A 214 17.18 -3.96 -7.07
C PRO A 214 17.75 -3.83 -8.49
N VAL A 215 17.92 -2.60 -8.94
CA VAL A 215 18.40 -2.26 -10.27
C VAL A 215 19.92 -2.10 -10.22
N HIS A 216 20.61 -2.94 -10.99
CA HIS A 216 22.06 -2.96 -11.03
C HIS A 216 22.59 -2.46 -12.36
N ARG A 217 23.84 -1.99 -12.36
CA ARG A 217 24.55 -1.73 -13.61
C ARG A 217 24.62 -3.00 -14.44
N ARG A 218 24.58 -2.84 -15.76
CA ARG A 218 24.86 -3.91 -16.71
C ARG A 218 26.23 -3.69 -17.33
N VAL A 219 26.96 -4.78 -17.54
CA VAL A 219 28.28 -4.76 -18.20
C VAL A 219 28.24 -5.60 -19.46
N HIS A 220 28.90 -5.11 -20.50
CA HIS A 220 29.09 -5.84 -21.75
C HIS A 220 30.47 -6.52 -21.72
N VAL A 221 30.49 -7.84 -21.87
CA VAL A 221 31.71 -8.66 -21.92
C VAL A 221 31.90 -9.16 -23.35
N ALA A 222 33.00 -8.77 -23.99
CA ALA A 222 33.37 -9.25 -25.32
C ALA A 222 34.29 -10.48 -25.22
N GLY A 223 33.91 -11.58 -25.85
CA GLY A 223 34.74 -12.78 -25.98
C GLY A 223 35.75 -12.67 -27.12
N SER A 224 36.76 -13.55 -27.13
CA SER A 224 37.83 -13.58 -28.14
C SER A 224 37.35 -13.79 -29.58
N GLY A 225 36.11 -14.24 -29.78
CA GLY A 225 35.47 -14.41 -31.10
C GLY A 225 34.52 -13.27 -31.50
N GLY A 226 34.52 -12.13 -30.82
CA GLY A 226 33.67 -10.97 -31.15
C GLY A 226 32.23 -11.03 -30.60
N ALA A 227 31.83 -12.14 -29.97
CA ALA A 227 30.54 -12.24 -29.28
C ALA A 227 30.52 -11.35 -28.03
N VAL A 228 29.50 -10.48 -27.91
CA VAL A 228 29.29 -9.59 -26.76
C VAL A 228 28.10 -10.11 -25.94
N ARG A 229 28.30 -10.34 -24.64
CA ARG A 229 27.25 -10.72 -23.70
C ARG A 229 27.01 -9.61 -22.69
N GLU A 230 25.74 -9.28 -22.45
CA GLU A 230 25.32 -8.33 -21.41
C GLU A 230 24.99 -9.09 -20.12
N ILE A 231 25.57 -8.66 -19.00
CA ILE A 231 25.44 -9.34 -17.70
C ILE A 231 25.12 -8.29 -16.61
N PRO A 232 24.11 -8.50 -15.75
CA PRO A 232 23.86 -7.65 -14.60
C PRO A 232 24.91 -7.86 -13.50
N VAL A 233 25.40 -6.77 -12.91
CA VAL A 233 26.50 -6.76 -11.92
C VAL A 233 26.05 -7.20 -10.51
N ASN A 234 24.93 -7.92 -10.40
CA ASN A 234 24.46 -8.54 -9.15
C ASN A 234 24.80 -10.03 -9.05
N GLN A 235 25.19 -10.66 -10.16
CA GLN A 235 25.59 -12.06 -10.17
C GLN A 235 27.06 -12.19 -9.76
N GLN A 236 27.43 -13.33 -9.19
CA GLN A 236 28.83 -13.73 -9.05
C GLN A 236 29.42 -13.81 -10.47
N ILE A 237 30.09 -12.76 -10.93
CA ILE A 237 30.68 -12.76 -12.27
C ILE A 237 31.86 -13.74 -12.27
N PHE A 238 31.73 -14.78 -13.10
CA PHE A 238 32.84 -15.61 -13.53
C PHE A 238 33.65 -14.82 -14.56
N ALA A 239 34.90 -14.48 -14.24
CA ALA A 239 35.80 -13.91 -15.23
C ALA A 239 36.08 -14.97 -16.31
N ALA A 240 35.81 -14.64 -17.58
CA ALA A 240 36.31 -15.42 -18.71
C ALA A 240 37.74 -14.96 -19.02
N ALA A 241 38.72 -15.45 -18.25
CA ALA A 241 40.12 -15.45 -18.67
C ALA A 241 40.47 -16.85 -19.18
N ALA A 242 41.36 -16.94 -20.17
CA ALA A 242 41.91 -18.21 -20.65
C ALA A 242 42.64 -19.04 -19.56
N VAL A 243 42.72 -18.54 -18.33
CA VAL A 243 43.34 -19.19 -17.18
C VAL A 243 42.46 -18.98 -15.95
N GLY A 244 41.51 -19.91 -15.76
CA GLY A 244 40.89 -20.20 -14.46
C GLY A 244 39.84 -19.22 -13.93
N SER A 245 38.82 -19.78 -13.30
CA SER A 245 37.83 -19.07 -12.49
C SER A 245 38.47 -18.57 -11.20
N VAL A 246 38.52 -17.26 -10.97
CA VAL A 246 38.84 -16.69 -9.65
C VAL A 246 37.55 -16.65 -8.83
N PRO A 247 37.46 -17.29 -7.65
CA PRO A 247 36.30 -17.16 -6.78
C PRO A 247 36.18 -15.70 -6.34
N ALA A 248 35.08 -15.03 -6.68
CA ALA A 248 34.80 -13.73 -6.11
C ALA A 248 34.58 -13.90 -4.60
N ALA A 249 35.43 -13.27 -3.77
CA ALA A 249 35.16 -13.18 -2.34
C ALA A 249 33.75 -12.60 -2.15
N ARG A 250 32.89 -13.33 -1.41
CA ARG A 250 31.47 -12.98 -1.17
C ARG A 250 31.30 -11.57 -0.57
N THR A 251 32.35 -11.00 0.01
CA THR A 251 32.38 -9.75 0.77
C THR A 251 32.79 -8.50 -0.02
N SER A 252 33.29 -8.62 -1.26
CA SER A 252 33.68 -7.43 -2.01
C SER A 252 32.45 -6.76 -2.66
N GLN A 253 32.23 -5.48 -2.31
CA GLN A 253 31.24 -4.58 -2.91
C GLN A 253 31.54 -4.27 -4.38
N ASN A 254 32.67 -4.76 -4.91
CA ASN A 254 33.10 -4.54 -6.28
C ASN A 254 33.34 -5.87 -7.01
N ILE A 255 33.17 -5.84 -8.33
CA ILE A 255 33.63 -6.86 -9.26
C ILE A 255 34.80 -6.30 -10.05
N SER A 256 35.91 -7.03 -10.03
CA SER A 256 37.04 -6.78 -10.92
C SER A 256 36.88 -7.62 -12.17
N MET A 257 36.71 -6.97 -13.31
CA MET A 257 36.73 -7.59 -14.64
C MET A 257 38.17 -7.53 -15.18
N LEU A 258 38.72 -8.67 -15.56
CA LEU A 258 40.05 -8.79 -16.15
C LEU A 258 39.92 -8.96 -17.66
N GLY A 259 40.42 -7.98 -18.43
CA GLY A 259 40.65 -8.11 -19.87
C GLY A 259 42.09 -8.50 -20.18
N ALA A 260 42.39 -8.81 -21.45
CA ALA A 260 43.71 -9.29 -21.88
C ALA A 260 44.91 -8.38 -21.52
N GLN A 261 44.68 -7.08 -21.29
CA GLN A 261 45.74 -6.11 -20.93
C GLN A 261 45.37 -5.13 -19.82
N ARG A 262 44.11 -5.09 -19.35
CA ARG A 262 43.65 -4.13 -18.33
C ARG A 262 42.57 -4.75 -17.45
N SER A 263 42.59 -4.43 -16.16
CA SER A 263 41.49 -4.69 -15.24
C SER A 263 40.59 -3.45 -15.11
N ARG A 264 39.28 -3.68 -14.96
CA ARG A 264 38.29 -2.65 -14.61
C ARG A 264 37.48 -3.11 -13.41
N THR A 265 37.27 -2.22 -12.45
CA THR A 265 36.49 -2.50 -11.25
C THR A 265 35.13 -1.82 -11.35
N VAL A 266 34.06 -2.53 -11.05
CA VAL A 266 32.68 -2.01 -11.07
C VAL A 266 31.99 -2.37 -9.76
N SER A 267 31.25 -1.42 -9.19
CA SER A 267 30.47 -1.66 -7.97
C SER A 267 29.31 -2.64 -8.21
N LYS A 268 29.13 -3.57 -7.28
CA LYS A 268 27.97 -4.47 -7.15
C LYS A 268 26.78 -3.79 -6.49
N LEU A 269 26.95 -2.60 -5.94
CA LEU A 269 25.88 -1.92 -5.25
C LEU A 269 24.73 -1.65 -6.24
N PRO A 270 23.48 -1.78 -5.78
CA PRO A 270 22.34 -1.36 -6.57
C PRO A 270 22.48 0.12 -6.91
N LEU A 271 22.18 0.46 -8.16
CA LEU A 271 22.07 1.85 -8.61
C LEU A 271 20.74 2.46 -8.16
N ALA A 272 19.69 1.64 -8.12
CA ALA A 272 18.35 2.03 -7.75
C ALA A 272 17.57 0.83 -7.21
N PHE A 273 16.40 1.11 -6.65
CA PHE A 273 15.41 0.12 -6.25
C PHE A 273 14.09 0.48 -6.94
N ALA A 274 13.58 -0.47 -7.72
CA ALA A 274 12.25 -0.40 -8.29
C ALA A 274 11.25 -1.12 -7.38
N PHE A 275 10.07 -0.54 -7.23
CA PHE A 275 9.01 -1.01 -6.37
C PHE A 275 7.73 -1.18 -7.19
N ASP A 276 7.33 -2.44 -7.37
CA ASP A 276 6.09 -2.81 -8.07
C ASP A 276 4.99 -3.04 -7.04
N GLY A 277 4.19 -2.01 -6.83
CA GLY A 277 3.20 -1.99 -5.77
C GLY A 277 1.76 -2.20 -6.23
N ARG A 278 0.93 -2.59 -5.27
CA ARG A 278 -0.48 -2.94 -5.46
C ARG A 278 -1.35 -2.34 -4.36
N GLY A 279 -2.59 -2.01 -4.69
CA GLY A 279 -3.54 -1.40 -3.75
C GLY A 279 -3.14 -0.01 -3.27
N TRP A 280 -4.02 0.61 -2.48
CA TRP A 280 -3.88 1.96 -1.96
C TRP A 280 -4.52 2.08 -0.58
N GLY A 281 -3.71 2.50 0.39
CA GLY A 281 -4.13 2.68 1.79
C GLY A 281 -3.65 1.54 2.69
N HIS A 282 -4.20 1.51 3.91
CA HIS A 282 -3.71 0.63 4.98
C HIS A 282 -4.16 -0.84 4.82
N GLY A 283 -5.23 -1.12 4.09
CA GLY A 283 -5.65 -2.49 3.77
C GLY A 283 -6.63 -3.13 4.77
N VAL A 284 -6.89 -2.50 5.91
CA VAL A 284 -7.81 -3.03 6.95
C VAL A 284 -9.25 -2.67 6.62
N GLY A 285 -10.18 -3.61 6.83
CA GLY A 285 -11.61 -3.39 6.67
C GLY A 285 -12.03 -3.21 5.22
N MET A 286 -12.97 -2.30 4.96
CA MET A 286 -13.62 -2.18 3.66
C MET A 286 -12.73 -1.54 2.59
N SER A 287 -12.54 -2.24 1.46
CA SER A 287 -12.01 -1.62 0.25
C SER A 287 -13.11 -0.82 -0.45
N GLN A 288 -12.87 0.47 -0.69
CA GLN A 288 -13.81 1.33 -1.39
C GLN A 288 -14.05 0.84 -2.82
N TRP A 289 -12.99 0.52 -3.57
CA TRP A 289 -13.12 -0.01 -4.93
C TRP A 289 -13.66 -1.43 -4.99
N GLY A 290 -13.37 -2.25 -3.98
CA GLY A 290 -14.02 -3.55 -3.85
C GLY A 290 -15.53 -3.40 -3.60
N ALA A 291 -15.96 -2.48 -2.72
CA ALA A 291 -17.36 -2.15 -2.50
C ALA A 291 -18.05 -1.59 -3.75
N PHE A 292 -17.37 -0.76 -4.54
CA PHE A 292 -17.86 -0.27 -5.83
C PHE A 292 -18.19 -1.44 -6.77
N GLU A 293 -17.26 -2.38 -6.92
CA GLU A 293 -17.44 -3.51 -7.83
C GLU A 293 -18.50 -4.49 -7.31
N MET A 294 -18.55 -4.77 -5.99
CA MET A 294 -19.64 -5.53 -5.38
C MET A 294 -21.00 -4.88 -5.67
N ALA A 295 -21.13 -3.57 -5.47
CA ALA A 295 -22.39 -2.87 -5.76
C ALA A 295 -22.77 -2.95 -7.24
N ARG A 296 -21.80 -2.91 -8.17
CA ARG A 296 -22.05 -3.13 -9.61
C ARG A 296 -22.52 -4.55 -9.93
N GLN A 297 -22.12 -5.52 -9.13
CA GLN A 297 -22.54 -6.92 -9.24
C GLN A 297 -23.87 -7.21 -8.52
N GLY A 298 -24.51 -6.19 -7.93
CA GLY A 298 -25.85 -6.28 -7.34
C GLY A 298 -25.89 -6.53 -5.84
N TYR A 299 -24.73 -6.56 -5.17
CA TYR A 299 -24.68 -6.66 -3.71
C TYR A 299 -25.20 -5.37 -3.06
N ASN A 300 -26.03 -5.51 -2.03
CA ASN A 300 -26.49 -4.38 -1.23
C ASN A 300 -25.46 -3.95 -0.17
N TYR A 301 -25.67 -2.78 0.44
CA TYR A 301 -24.73 -2.22 1.41
C TYR A 301 -24.47 -3.10 2.64
N GLU A 302 -25.46 -3.87 3.11
CA GLU A 302 -25.27 -4.77 4.25
C GLU A 302 -24.39 -5.97 3.88
N GLU A 303 -24.60 -6.54 2.69
CA GLU A 303 -23.79 -7.64 2.18
C GLU A 303 -22.34 -7.20 1.98
N ILE A 304 -22.13 -5.99 1.44
CA ILE A 304 -20.81 -5.37 1.30
C ILE A 304 -20.15 -5.24 2.68
N LEU A 305 -20.84 -4.65 3.66
CA LEU A 305 -20.27 -4.45 5.00
C LEU A 305 -19.97 -5.76 5.71
N LYS A 306 -20.89 -6.73 5.67
CA LYS A 306 -20.71 -8.06 6.28
C LYS A 306 -19.62 -8.89 5.59
N TYR A 307 -19.32 -8.62 4.32
CA TYR A 307 -18.18 -9.22 3.62
C TYR A 307 -16.84 -8.75 4.20
N TYR A 308 -16.67 -7.43 4.39
CA TYR A 308 -15.41 -6.86 4.90
C TYR A 308 -15.28 -6.91 6.42
N PHE A 309 -16.41 -7.02 7.13
CA PHE A 309 -16.46 -7.03 8.58
C PHE A 309 -17.24 -8.24 9.09
N GLN A 310 -16.52 -9.25 9.57
CA GLN A 310 -17.12 -10.53 9.91
C GLN A 310 -17.89 -10.46 11.23
N GLY A 311 -19.12 -10.99 11.24
CA GLY A 311 -19.96 -11.07 12.45
C GLY A 311 -20.55 -9.74 12.93
N ILE A 312 -20.51 -8.69 12.11
CA ILE A 312 -21.21 -7.44 12.45
C ILE A 312 -22.70 -7.54 12.17
N GLU A 313 -23.47 -6.75 12.91
CA GLU A 313 -24.89 -6.52 12.69
C GLU A 313 -25.11 -5.04 12.36
N ILE A 314 -25.99 -4.76 11.41
CA ILE A 314 -26.40 -3.39 11.09
C ILE A 314 -27.70 -3.10 11.81
N GLY A 315 -27.73 -1.99 12.55
CA GLY A 315 -28.92 -1.59 13.28
C GLY A 315 -28.93 -0.09 13.57
N SER A 316 -30.06 0.39 14.07
CA SER A 316 -30.18 1.77 14.50
C SER A 316 -29.24 2.07 15.66
N LEU A 317 -28.74 3.31 15.67
CA LEU A 317 -27.92 3.89 16.73
C LEU A 317 -28.61 3.82 18.09
#